data_AF-A0A9D7Q362-F1
#
_entry.id   AF-A0A9D7Q362-F1
#
_cell.length_a   1.000
_cell.length_b   1.000
_cell.length_c   1.000
_cell.angle_alpha   90.00
_cell.angle_beta   90.00
_cell.angle_gamma   90.00
#
_symmetry.space_group_name_H-M   'P 1'
#
loop_
_entity.id
_entity.type
_entity.pdbx_description
1 polymer ?
#
loop_
_entity_poly.entity_id
_entity_poly.type
_entity_poly.pdbx_seq_one_letter_code
_entity_poly.pdbx_strand_id
1 'polypeptide(L)'
;MMELPHTFNAIEEGGIQLDSTLAFAETPGWRNNFGLPFQPYNVKQRSAYNFTEVPLTIMDATFNHYMHLTPEASTEYIINFFGEQSF
;
A
#
# COMPACT_ATOMS: atom_id res chain seq x y z
N MET A 1 3.47 -5.49 -11.71
CA MET A 1 3.33 -5.84 -10.29
C MET A 1 4.59 -5.38 -9.57
N MET A 2 4.49 -4.95 -8.31
CA MET A 2 5.65 -4.51 -7.53
C MET A 2 6.61 -5.66 -7.26
N GLU A 3 7.90 -5.45 -7.54
CA GLU A 3 8.95 -6.46 -7.40
C GLU A 3 10.06 -5.90 -6.50
N LEU A 4 10.23 -6.49 -5.31
CA LEU A 4 11.25 -6.05 -4.36
C LEU A 4 12.56 -6.83 -4.57
N PRO A 5 13.73 -6.17 -4.48
CA PRO A 5 13.95 -4.75 -4.17
C PRO A 5 13.93 -3.81 -5.39
N HIS A 6 13.71 -4.33 -6.61
CA HIS A 6 13.85 -3.58 -7.85
C HIS A 6 13.00 -2.29 -7.89
N THR A 7 11.72 -2.38 -7.52
CA THR A 7 10.83 -1.21 -7.49
C THR A 7 11.29 -0.14 -6.50
N PHE A 8 11.77 -0.52 -5.31
CA PHE A 8 12.28 0.43 -4.33
C PHE A 8 13.56 1.15 -4.80
N ASN A 9 14.45 0.43 -5.50
CA ASN A 9 15.61 1.07 -6.12
C ASN A 9 15.16 2.11 -7.16
N ALA A 10 14.20 1.76 -8.02
CA ALA A 10 13.69 2.66 -9.05
C ALA A 10 13.01 3.92 -8.47
N ILE A 11 12.29 3.78 -7.34
CA ILE A 11 11.68 4.91 -6.62
C ILE A 11 12.74 5.86 -6.09
N GLU A 12 13.77 5.34 -5.41
CA GLU A 12 14.88 6.14 -4.88
C GLU A 12 15.69 6.81 -6.00
N GLU A 13 16.05 6.07 -7.06
CA GLU A 13 16.76 6.59 -8.23
C GLU A 13 15.94 7.67 -8.96
N GLY A 14 14.61 7.55 -8.96
CA GLY A 14 13.69 8.53 -9.50
C GLY A 14 13.52 9.79 -8.63
N GLY A 15 14.10 9.84 -7.42
CA GLY A 15 13.98 10.96 -6.50
C GLY A 15 12.58 11.15 -5.90
N ILE A 16 11.74 10.10 -5.92
CA ILE A 16 10.42 10.11 -5.30
C ILE A 16 10.60 10.08 -3.78
N GLN A 17 9.97 11.01 -3.07
CA GLN A 17 10.11 11.14 -1.60
C GLN A 17 9.04 10.38 -0.83
N LEU A 18 7.89 10.13 -1.47
CA LEU A 18 6.72 9.49 -0.89
C LEU A 18 6.22 8.42 -1.85
N ASP A 19 6.17 7.18 -1.40
CA ASP A 19 5.52 6.07 -2.07
C ASP A 19 4.27 5.68 -1.27
N SER A 20 3.25 5.22 -1.97
CA SER A 20 2.02 4.66 -1.39
C SER A 20 1.47 3.58 -2.32
N THR A 21 2.37 2.80 -2.92
CA THR A 21 2.02 1.76 -3.90
C THR A 21 2.16 0.35 -3.34
N LEU A 22 2.70 0.18 -2.13
CA LEU A 22 2.82 -1.13 -1.47
C LEU A 22 1.46 -1.58 -0.89
N ALA A 23 0.61 -2.13 -1.75
CA ALA A 23 -0.69 -2.71 -1.39
C ALA A 23 -0.93 -4.07 -2.05
N PHE A 24 -1.97 -4.78 -1.65
CA PHE A 24 -2.55 -5.88 -2.43
C PHE A 24 -3.50 -5.29 -3.47
N ALA A 25 -3.47 -5.80 -4.70
CA ALA A 25 -4.34 -5.27 -5.74
C ALA A 25 -5.76 -5.84 -5.61
N GLU A 26 -5.85 -7.11 -5.22
CA GLU A 26 -7.05 -7.93 -5.25
C GLU A 26 -7.92 -7.81 -3.99
N THR A 27 -7.34 -7.34 -2.88
CA THR A 27 -8.04 -7.24 -1.60
C THR A 27 -7.57 -6.02 -0.80
N PRO A 28 -8.46 -5.32 -0.09
CA PRO A 28 -8.05 -4.35 0.92
C PRO A 28 -7.26 -5.03 2.05
N GLY A 29 -6.33 -4.30 2.67
CA GLY A 29 -5.58 -4.78 3.83
C GLY A 29 -4.15 -4.25 3.95
N TRP A 30 -3.52 -4.55 5.09
CA TRP A 30 -2.16 -4.10 5.41
C TRP A 30 -1.12 -5.06 4.85
N ARG A 31 -0.42 -4.67 3.78
CA ARG A 31 0.60 -5.52 3.15
C ARG A 31 1.85 -5.75 4.02
N ASN A 32 2.17 -4.81 4.91
CA ASN A 32 3.34 -4.90 5.79
C ASN A 32 2.99 -5.06 7.28
N ASN A 33 1.71 -5.34 7.62
CA ASN A 33 1.20 -5.42 8.99
C ASN A 33 1.68 -4.28 9.91
N PHE A 34 1.86 -3.10 9.33
CA PHE A 34 2.37 -1.89 9.99
C PHE A 34 1.57 -0.71 9.47
N GLY A 35 1.00 0.05 10.39
CA GLY A 35 0.00 1.07 10.08
C GLY A 35 0.54 2.49 9.92
N LEU A 36 1.84 2.70 10.16
CA LEU A 36 2.46 4.02 10.13
C LEU A 36 3.40 4.16 8.94
N PRO A 37 3.66 5.40 8.46
CA PRO A 37 4.69 5.64 7.48
C PRO A 37 6.06 5.15 7.96
N PHE A 38 6.86 4.58 7.06
CA PHE A 38 8.20 4.08 7.36
C PHE A 38 9.13 4.23 6.17
N GLN A 39 10.44 4.28 6.42
CA GLN A 39 11.42 4.14 5.35
C GLN A 39 11.78 2.66 5.21
N PRO A 40 11.61 2.05 4.03
CA PRO A 40 11.99 0.65 3.85
C PRO A 40 13.50 0.46 4.07
N TYR A 41 13.88 -0.71 4.58
CA TYR A 41 15.30 -1.02 4.80
C TYR A 41 15.93 -1.64 3.56
N ASN A 42 17.01 -1.04 3.06
CA ASN A 42 17.82 -1.58 1.98
C ASN A 42 18.88 -2.53 2.55
N VAL A 43 18.64 -3.84 2.43
CA VAL A 43 19.56 -4.88 2.94
C VAL A 43 20.95 -4.81 2.29
N LYS A 44 21.03 -4.40 1.01
CA LYS A 44 22.30 -4.34 0.25
C LYS A 44 23.17 -3.16 0.70
N GLN A 45 22.57 -1.99 0.86
CA GLN A 45 23.29 -0.78 1.33
C GLN A 45 23.41 -0.73 2.86
N ARG A 46 22.65 -1.58 3.57
CA ARG A 46 22.56 -1.64 5.04
C ARG A 46 22.07 -0.33 5.67
N SER A 47 21.24 0.41 4.95
CA SER A 47 20.63 1.67 5.36
C SER A 47 19.16 1.71 4.96
N ALA A 48 18.41 2.69 5.45
CA ALA A 48 17.07 2.97 4.91
C ALA A 48 17.18 3.57 3.50
N TYR A 49 16.14 3.37 2.68
CA TYR A 49 15.97 4.14 1.46
C TYR A 49 15.65 5.61 1.78
N ASN A 50 15.88 6.52 0.83
CA ASN A 50 15.66 7.95 0.97
C ASN A 50 14.22 8.41 0.65
N PHE A 51 13.25 7.50 0.70
CA PHE A 51 11.83 7.79 0.55
C PHE A 51 11.03 7.18 1.69
N THR A 52 9.82 7.72 1.92
CA THR A 52 8.88 7.20 2.92
C THR A 52 7.80 6.40 2.21
N GLU A 53 7.58 5.17 2.65
CA GLU A 53 6.41 4.40 2.25
C GLU A 53 5.26 4.66 3.22
N VAL A 54 4.11 5.06 2.67
CA VAL A 54 2.86 5.19 3.41
C VAL A 54 1.97 4.01 3.06
N PRO A 55 1.58 3.18 4.05
CA PRO A 55 0.75 2.02 3.76
C PRO A 55 -0.55 2.41 3.03
N LEU A 56 -0.79 1.78 1.89
CA LEU A 56 -2.04 1.88 1.15
C LEU A 56 -2.91 0.66 1.48
N THR A 57 -4.00 0.89 2.20
CA THR A 57 -4.88 -0.18 2.70
C THR A 57 -6.09 -0.41 1.81
N ILE A 58 -6.51 0.60 1.05
CA ILE A 58 -7.70 0.56 0.18
C ILE A 58 -7.38 1.24 -1.15
N MET A 59 -7.74 0.60 -2.27
CA MET A 59 -7.61 1.15 -3.62
C MET A 59 -8.94 1.02 -4.36
N ASP A 60 -9.34 2.04 -5.10
CA ASP A 60 -10.56 2.07 -5.91
C ASP A 60 -10.60 0.95 -6.96
N ALA A 61 -9.47 0.71 -7.63
CA ALA A 61 -9.31 -0.36 -8.60
C ALA A 61 -9.51 -1.74 -7.97
N THR A 62 -9.21 -1.94 -6.67
CA THR A 62 -9.51 -3.19 -5.96
C THR A 62 -10.99 -3.51 -6.04
N PHE A 63 -11.85 -2.54 -5.73
CA PHE A 63 -13.29 -2.76 -5.72
C PHE A 63 -13.88 -2.91 -7.11
N ASN A 64 -13.50 -2.04 -8.04
CA ASN A 64 -14.08 -2.04 -9.38
C ASN A 64 -13.49 -3.15 -10.27
N HIS A 65 -12.16 -3.22 -10.37
CA HIS A 65 -11.47 -4.07 -11.34
C HIS A 65 -11.29 -5.51 -10.85
N TYR A 66 -11.01 -5.72 -9.56
CA TYR A 66 -10.71 -7.06 -9.03
C TYR A 66 -11.92 -7.70 -8.34
N MET A 67 -12.68 -6.96 -7.55
CA MET A 67 -13.84 -7.49 -6.81
C MET A 67 -15.17 -7.30 -7.55
N HIS A 68 -15.20 -6.49 -8.62
CA HIS A 68 -16.39 -6.19 -9.42
C HIS A 68 -17.60 -5.70 -8.60
N LEU A 69 -17.34 -4.91 -7.56
CA LEU A 69 -18.38 -4.33 -6.72
C LEU A 69 -19.04 -3.11 -7.39
N THR A 70 -20.30 -2.87 -7.05
CA THR A 70 -20.95 -1.58 -7.34
C THR A 70 -20.41 -0.49 -6.42
N PRO A 71 -20.58 0.81 -6.74
CA PRO A 71 -20.20 1.90 -5.85
C PRO A 71 -20.83 1.81 -4.46
N GLU A 72 -22.08 1.34 -4.37
CA GLU A 72 -22.82 1.19 -3.11
C GLU A 72 -22.19 0.08 -2.25
N ALA A 73 -21.94 -1.09 -2.84
CA ALA A 73 -21.28 -2.20 -2.15
C ALA A 73 -19.84 -1.86 -1.74
N SER A 74 -19.12 -1.10 -2.57
CA SER A 74 -17.78 -0.61 -2.25
C SER A 74 -17.80 0.34 -1.05
N THR A 75 -18.80 1.22 -1.00
CA THR A 75 -18.99 2.16 0.11
C THR A 75 -19.29 1.43 1.42
N GLU A 76 -20.22 0.47 1.39
CA GLU A 76 -20.54 -0.37 2.54
C GLU A 76 -19.31 -1.14 3.02
N TYR A 77 -18.52 -1.70 2.10
CA TYR A 77 -17.27 -2.38 2.43
C TYR A 77 -16.29 -1.45 3.15
N ILE A 78 -16.04 -0.26 2.62
CA ILE A 78 -15.10 0.71 3.22
C ILE A 78 -15.55 1.08 4.63
N ILE A 79 -16.85 1.34 4.83
CA ILE A 79 -17.41 1.69 6.15
C ILE A 79 -17.18 0.54 7.13
N ASN A 80 -17.49 -0.70 6.74
CA ASN A 80 -17.29 -1.87 7.60
C ASN A 80 -15.81 -2.12 7.89
N PHE A 81 -14.95 -1.99 6.88
CA PHE A 81 -13.50 -2.18 6.99
C PHE A 81 -12.88 -1.28 8.06
N PHE A 82 -13.33 -0.02 8.18
CA PHE A 82 -12.86 0.89 9.23
C PHE A 82 -13.67 0.81 10.53
N GLY A 83 -14.96 0.46 10.47
CA GLY A 83 -15.83 0.33 11.65
C GLY A 83 -15.51 -0.88 12.52
N GLU A 84 -15.05 -1.98 11.93
CA GLU A 84 -14.62 -3.19 12.65
C GLU A 84 -13.28 -3.00 13.38
N GLN A 85 -12.50 -1.98 13.01
CA GLN A 85 -11.21 -1.64 13.61
C GLN A 85 -11.41 -0.72 14.82
N SER A 86 -12.24 -1.15 15.78
CA SER A 86 -12.31 -0.48 17.09
C SER A 86 -11.07 -0.89 17.90
N PHE A 87 -10.13 0.03 18.09
CA PHE A 87 -8.99 -0.12 19.01
C PHE A 87 -9.41 -0.17 20.47
#